data_AF-A0A1Z9QY45-F1
#
_entry.id   AF-A0A1Z9QY45-F1
#
_cell.length_a   1.000
_cell.length_b   1.000
_cell.length_c   1.000
_cell.angle_alpha   90.00
_cell.angle_beta   90.00
_cell.angle_gamma   90.00
#
_symmetry.space_group_name_H-M   'P 1'
#
loop_
_entity.id
_entity.type
_entity.pdbx_description
1 polymer ?
#
loop_
_entity_poly.entity_id
_entity_poly.type
_entity_poly.pdbx_seq_one_letter_code
_entity_poly.pdbx_strand_id
1 'polypeptide(L)' 'MDNVIKFKPKDIVLKELECSIDKESTKKMLAFKYFNNDFNALTIFLSKHKTSEVQHINYIEPKRQLEFSF' A
#
# COMPACT_ATOMS: atom_id res chain seq x y z
N MET A 1 2.71 -17.74 21.61
CA MET A 1 3.31 -17.34 20.32
C MET A 1 2.35 -16.35 19.69
N ASP A 2 2.34 -15.12 20.18
CA ASP A 2 1.36 -14.11 19.75
C ASP A 2 1.97 -13.23 18.67
N ASN A 3 1.99 -13.74 17.44
CA ASN A 3 2.28 -12.94 16.26
C ASN A 3 1.05 -12.10 15.90
N VAL A 4 0.60 -11.24 16.82
CA VAL A 4 -0.41 -10.24 16.51
C VAL A 4 0.30 -9.15 15.71
N ILE A 5 0.34 -9.33 14.39
CA ILE A 5 0.77 -8.30 13.45
C ILE A 5 -0.19 -7.13 13.67
N LYS A 6 0.21 -6.17 14.51
CA LYS A 6 -0.50 -4.91 14.73
C LYS A 6 -0.39 -4.12 13.44
N PHE A 7 -1.24 -4.44 12.46
CA PHE A 7 -1.46 -3.59 11.30
C PHE A 7 -1.88 -2.24 11.83
N LYS A 8 -0.98 -1.26 11.75
CA LYS A 8 -1.36 0.10 12.11
C LYS A 8 -2.45 0.49 11.11
N PRO A 9 -3.50 1.22 11.52
CA PRO A 9 -4.51 1.72 10.59
C PRO A 9 -3.87 2.50 9.42
N LYS A 10 -2.66 3.04 9.68
CA LYS A 10 -1.74 3.64 8.72
C LYS A 10 -1.45 2.77 7.48
N ASP A 11 -1.10 1.50 7.71
CA ASP A 11 -0.66 0.59 6.66
C ASP A 11 -1.84 0.12 5.80
N ILE A 12 -3.03 0.08 6.40
CA ILE A 12 -4.28 -0.28 5.71
C ILE A 12 -4.65 0.82 4.70
N VAL A 13 -4.59 2.10 5.09
CA VAL A 13 -4.92 3.23 4.20
C VAL A 13 -4.00 3.25 2.97
N LEU A 14 -2.70 2.98 3.16
CA LEU A 14 -1.73 2.97 2.06
C LEU A 14 -1.96 1.78 1.13
N LYS A 15 -2.14 0.58 1.70
CA LYS A 15 -2.36 -0.67 0.95
C LYS A 15 -3.65 -0.64 0.12
N GLU A 16 -4.75 -0.14 0.70
CA GLU A 16 -6.02 0.04 -0.01
C GLU A 16 -5.89 1.02 -1.19
N LEU A 17 -5.09 2.07 -1.02
CA LEU A 17 -4.84 3.08 -2.05
C LEU A 17 -3.93 2.56 -3.18
N GLU A 18 -2.96 1.71 -2.86
CA GLU A 18 -2.11 1.03 -3.85
C GLU A 18 -2.86 -0.06 -4.62
N CYS A 19 -3.71 -0.83 -3.93
CA CYS A 19 -4.46 -1.92 -4.52
C CYS A 19 -5.68 -1.45 -5.35
N SER A 20 -6.07 -0.17 -5.22
CA SER A 20 -7.22 0.37 -5.93
C SER A 20 -6.90 0.77 -7.37
N ILE A 21 -7.81 0.39 -8.27
CA ILE A 21 -7.84 0.82 -9.66
C ILE A 21 -8.26 2.30 -9.75
N ASP A 22 -9.30 2.70 -9.00
CA ASP A 22 -9.78 4.08 -8.93
C ASP A 22 -9.25 4.77 -7.67
N LYS A 23 -8.09 5.40 -7.83
CA LYS A 23 -7.39 6.12 -6.76
C LYS A 23 -8.18 7.33 -6.26
N GLU A 24 -9.03 7.94 -7.08
CA GLU A 24 -9.75 9.14 -6.68
C GLU A 24 -10.95 8.82 -5.79
N SER A 25 -11.75 7.84 -6.22
CA SER A 25 -12.87 7.31 -5.43
C SER A 25 -12.36 6.69 -4.13
N THR A 26 -11.24 5.96 -4.17
CA THR A 26 -10.63 5.38 -2.96
C THR A 26 -10.13 6.44 -1.99
N LYS A 27 -9.54 7.56 -2.46
CA LYS A 27 -9.20 8.68 -1.56
C LYS A 27 -10.42 9.25 -0.85
N LYS A 28 -11.53 9.44 -1.57
CA LYS A 28 -12.81 9.91 -1.00
C LYS A 28 -13.33 8.94 0.06
N MET A 29 -13.33 7.65 -0.24
CA MET A 29 -13.71 6.61 0.72
C MET A 29 -12.82 6.62 1.97
N LEU A 30 -11.49 6.71 1.80
CA LEU A 30 -10.53 6.70 2.91
C LEU A 30 -10.64 7.97 3.77
N ALA A 31 -10.82 9.14 3.15
CA ALA A 31 -11.04 10.39 3.87
C ALA A 31 -12.30 10.31 4.73
N PHE A 32 -13.40 9.79 4.18
CA PHE A 32 -14.64 9.58 4.91
C PHE A 32 -14.46 8.60 6.09
N LYS A 33 -13.80 7.46 5.85
CA LYS A 33 -13.69 6.36 6.82
C LYS A 33 -12.71 6.63 7.95
N TYR A 34 -11.60 7.33 7.68
CA TYR A 34 -10.48 7.44 8.63
C TYR A 34 -10.11 8.88 9.00
N PHE A 35 -10.57 9.88 8.25
CA PHE A 35 -10.18 11.28 8.44
C PHE A 35 -11.38 12.21 8.72
N ASN A 36 -12.52 11.67 9.17
CA ASN A 36 -13.74 12.46 9.41
C ASN A 36 -14.15 13.31 8.19
N ASN A 37 -13.99 12.75 6.98
CA ASN A 37 -14.24 13.44 5.72
C ASN A 37 -13.30 14.65 5.44
N ASP A 38 -12.21 14.79 6.19
CA ASP A 38 -11.18 15.80 5.93
C ASP A 38 -10.18 15.30 4.88
N PHE A 39 -10.37 15.80 3.66
CA PHE A 39 -9.51 15.48 2.53
C PHE A 39 -8.10 16.08 2.66
N ASN A 40 -7.95 17.20 3.35
CA ASN A 40 -6.68 17.86 3.55
C ASN A 40 -5.81 17.05 4.53
N ALA A 41 -6.41 16.54 5.61
CA ALA A 41 -5.74 15.65 6.55
C ALA A 41 -5.23 14.36 5.86
N LEU A 42 -6.03 13.74 4.99
CA LEU A 42 -5.59 12.60 4.16
C LEU A 42 -4.44 13.00 3.23
N THR A 43 -4.51 14.18 2.60
CA THR A 43 -3.48 14.64 1.66
C THR A 43 -2.13 14.86 2.37
N ILE A 44 -2.14 15.49 3.54
CA ILE A 44 -0.96 15.66 4.41
C ILE A 44 -0.41 14.31 4.87
N PHE A 45 -1.30 13.37 5.18
CA PHE A 45 -0.92 12.02 5.54
C PHE A 45 -0.19 11.31 4.38
N LEU A 46 -0.77 11.33 3.17
CA LEU A 46 -0.17 10.70 1.99
C LEU A 46 1.15 11.35 1.59
N SER A 47 1.28 12.68 1.69
CA SER A 47 2.51 13.38 1.34
C SER A 47 3.69 13.02 2.25
N LYS A 48 3.43 12.85 3.56
CA LYS A 48 4.43 12.37 4.54
C LYS A 48 4.90 10.93 4.28
N HIS A 49 4.11 10.14 3.56
CA HIS A 49 4.40 8.73 3.26
C HIS A 49 5.08 8.52 1.91
N LYS A 50 4.76 9.34 0.91
CA LYS A 50 5.39 9.28 -0.42
C LYS A 50 6.90 9.57 -0.40
N THR A 51 7.38 10.36 0.56
CA THR A 51 8.81 10.73 0.65
C THR A 51 9.70 9.58 1.13
N SER A 52 9.14 8.42 1.50
CA SER A 52 9.92 7.28 2.00
C SER A 52 10.17 6.18 0.95
N GLU A 53 9.63 6.32 -0.27
CA GLU A 53 9.72 5.30 -1.32
C GLU A 53 10.86 5.61 -2.32
N VAL A 54 12.10 5.64 -1.84
CA VAL A 54 13.21 5.22 -2.70
C VAL A 54 13.31 3.70 -2.53
N GLN A 55 12.41 2.98 -3.20
CA GLN A 55 12.40 1.52 -3.14
C GLN A 55 13.63 1.00 -3.90
N HIS A 56 14.61 0.47 -3.18
CA HIS A 56 15.64 -0.39 -3.74
C HIS A 56 14.94 -1.66 -4.25
N ILE A 57 14.67 -1.71 -5.55
CA ILE A 57 14.14 -2.91 -6.20
C ILE A 57 15.26 -3.95 -6.19
N ASN A 58 15.23 -4.87 -5.24
CA ASN A 58 16.12 -6.02 -5.28
C ASN A 58 15.66 -6.92 -6.43
N TYR A 59 16.32 -6.78 -7.58
CA TYR A 59 16.11 -7.63 -8.74
C TYR A 59 16.41 -9.07 -8.34
N ILE A 60 15.37 -9.90 -8.26
CA ILE A 60 15.49 -11.34 -8.04
C ILE A 60 15.43 -11.98 -9.42
N GLU A 61 16.54 -12.55 -9.86
CA GLU A 61 16.61 -13.26 -11.13
C GLU A 61 15.65 -14.48 -11.10
N PRO A 62 14.82 -14.68 -12.14
CA PRO A 62 13.91 -15.81 -12.19
C PRO A 62 14.69 -17.13 -12.25
N LYS A 63 14.38 -18.06 -11.35
CA LYS A 63 14.96 -19.41 -11.37
C LYS A 63 14.45 -20.15 -12.61
N ARG A 64 15.36 -20.82 -13.34
CA ARG A 64 15.00 -21.65 -14.51
C ARG A 64 14.03 -22.76 -14.09
N GLN A 65 12.99 -22.96 -14.90
CA GLN A 65 12.04 -24.06 -14.76
C GLN A 65 12.63 -25.35 -15.34
N LEU A 66 12.31 -26.50 -14.74
CA LEU A 66 12.69 -27.82 -15.26
C LEU A 66 11.90 -28.10 -16.54
N GLU A 67 12.61 -28.44 -17.61
CA GLU A 67 12.00 -28.91 -18.86
C GLU A 67 11.86 -30.42 -18.83
N PHE A 68 10.70 -30.93 -19.25
CA PHE A 68 10.49 -32.36 -19.44
C PHE A 68 10.98 -32.76 -20.82
N SER A 69 11.77 -33.83 -20.89
CA SER A 69 12.11 -34.49 -22.14
C SER A 69 10.99 -35.47 -22.49
N PHE A 70 10.47 -35.37 -23.71
CA PHE A 70 9.54 -36.33 -24.30
C PHE A 70 10.29 -37.26 -25.26
#